data_AF-A0A183CFV4-F1
#
_entry.id   AF-A0A183CFV4-F1
#
_cell.length_a   1.000
_cell.length_b   1.000
_cell.length_c   1.000
_cell.angle_alpha   90.00
_cell.angle_beta   90.00
_cell.angle_gamma   90.00
#
_symmetry.space_group_name_H-M   'P 1'
#
loop_
_entity.id
_entity.type
_entity.pdbx_description
1 polymer ?
#
loop_
_entity_poly.entity_id
_entity_poly.type
_entity_poly.pdbx_seq_one_letter_code
_entity_poly.pdbx_strand_id
1 'polypeptide(L)'
;MASLQFSTRINILGHPQQGGKPTPFDRNMGTKFGARALDHLMKQINETFKPLTGKCDANTKETATLLGLIGREVVFSPLEKLASETDFEHRLPNNQWWLKIRPLLRILAKHRASYVQEAA
;
A
#
# COMPACT_ATOMS: atom_id res chain seq x y z
N MET A 1 -36.44 17.71 -32.56
CA MET A 1 -35.07 17.64 -32.02
C MET A 1 -35.19 17.32 -30.54
N ALA A 2 -34.71 16.16 -30.08
CA ALA A 2 -34.78 15.81 -28.67
C ALA A 2 -33.85 16.73 -27.87
N SER A 3 -34.38 17.49 -26.91
CA SER A 3 -33.57 18.24 -25.95
C SER A 3 -32.80 17.23 -25.11
N LEU A 4 -31.47 17.19 -25.24
CA LEU A 4 -30.64 16.41 -24.33
C LEU A 4 -30.77 17.01 -22.94
N GLN A 5 -31.41 16.27 -22.02
CA GLN A 5 -31.81 16.75 -20.70
C GLN A 5 -30.63 17.00 -19.75
N PHE A 6 -29.43 16.54 -20.13
CA PHE A 6 -28.20 16.70 -19.36
C PHE A 6 -26.99 16.92 -20.28
N SER A 7 -25.95 17.60 -19.76
CA SER A 7 -24.62 17.71 -20.41
C SER A 7 -23.52 17.28 -19.45
N THR A 8 -22.40 16.77 -19.96
CA THR A 8 -21.26 16.30 -19.16
C THR A 8 -20.02 17.16 -19.40
N ARG A 9 -19.04 17.09 -18.49
CA ARG A 9 -17.71 17.69 -18.64
C ARG A 9 -16.66 16.67 -18.17
N ILE A 10 -15.49 16.72 -18.80
CA ILE A 10 -14.32 15.93 -18.40
C ILE A 10 -13.44 16.82 -17.52
N ASN A 11 -12.96 16.26 -16.41
CA ASN A 11 -11.98 16.90 -15.54
C ASN A 11 -10.83 15.93 -15.26
N ILE A 12 -9.63 16.26 -15.71
CA ILE A 12 -8.41 15.47 -15.46
C ILE A 12 -7.56 16.27 -14.48
N LEU A 13 -7.50 15.82 -13.22
CA LEU A 13 -6.77 16.55 -12.18
C LEU A 13 -5.25 16.56 -12.45
N GLY A 14 -4.64 15.40 -12.69
CA GLY A 14 -3.19 15.28 -12.91
C GLY A 14 -2.36 15.47 -11.64
N HIS A 15 -1.22 16.17 -11.75
CA HIS A 15 -0.26 16.42 -10.67
C HIS A 15 -0.84 16.91 -9.33
N PRO A 16 -1.89 17.74 -9.27
CA PRO A 16 -2.59 18.08 -8.02
C PRO A 16 -2.97 16.89 -7.13
N GLN A 17 -3.12 15.68 -7.68
CA GLN A 17 -3.40 14.46 -6.90
C GLN A 17 -2.24 14.02 -5.99
N GLN A 18 -0.99 14.45 -6.27
CA GLN A 18 0.15 14.26 -5.37
C GLN A 18 -0.03 15.06 -4.06
N GLY A 19 -0.93 16.04 -4.06
CA GLY A 19 -1.12 16.99 -2.97
C GLY A 19 -0.12 18.13 -3.01
N GLY A 20 -0.07 18.88 -1.90
CA GLY A 20 0.88 19.97 -1.70
C GLY A 20 1.66 19.74 -0.41
N LYS A 21 1.20 20.39 0.68
CA LYS A 21 1.76 20.13 2.01
C LYS A 21 1.22 18.79 2.53
N PRO A 22 2.08 17.88 3.02
CA PRO A 22 1.61 16.60 3.56
C PRO A 22 0.69 16.82 4.75
N THR A 23 -0.30 15.95 4.91
CA THR A 23 -1.28 16.06 5.99
C THR A 23 -0.62 15.79 7.35
N PRO A 24 -1.21 16.23 8.48
CA PRO A 24 -0.70 15.88 9.80
C PRO A 24 -0.58 14.37 10.03
N PHE A 25 -1.48 13.59 9.43
CA PHE A 25 -1.45 12.13 9.46
C PHE A 25 -0.19 11.59 8.76
N ASP A 26 0.08 12.03 7.53
CA ASP A 26 1.25 11.59 6.76
C ASP A 26 2.56 11.95 7.47
N ARG A 27 2.63 13.14 8.09
CA ARG A 27 3.80 13.57 8.85
C ARG A 27 4.06 12.67 10.06
N ASN A 28 3.02 12.39 10.84
CA ASN A 28 3.12 11.53 12.02
C ASN A 28 3.52 10.11 11.62
N MET A 29 2.85 9.57 10.60
CA MET A 29 3.14 8.22 10.10
C MET A 29 4.56 8.10 9.56
N GLY A 30 5.03 9.09 8.78
CA GLY A 30 6.39 9.13 8.27
C GLY A 30 7.45 9.07 9.37
N THR A 31 7.29 9.88 10.43
CA THR A 31 8.20 9.84 11.58
C THR A 31 8.14 8.50 12.32
N LYS A 32 6.96 7.93 12.51
CA LYS A 32 6.79 6.61 13.15
C LYS A 32 7.47 5.49 12.35
N PHE A 33 7.29 5.48 11.03
CA PHE A 33 7.92 4.49 10.16
C PHE A 33 9.43 4.67 10.12
N GLY A 34 9.92 5.90 10.05
CA GLY A 34 11.35 6.20 10.10
C GLY A 34 12.01 5.65 11.38
N ALA A 35 11.39 5.90 12.55
CA ALA A 35 11.88 5.37 13.82
C ALA A 35 11.88 3.83 13.84
N ARG A 36 10.78 3.20 13.41
CA ARG A 36 10.67 1.74 13.36
C ARG A 36 11.67 1.10 12.40
N ALA A 37 11.90 1.71 11.24
CA ALA A 37 12.87 1.24 10.27
C ALA A 37 14.30 1.30 10.83
N LEU A 38 14.64 2.38 11.55
CA LEU A 38 15.94 2.51 12.21
C LEU A 38 16.12 1.44 13.30
N ASP A 39 15.11 1.24 14.15
CA ASP A 39 15.15 0.20 15.19
C ASP A 39 15.37 -1.20 14.59
N HIS A 40 14.68 -1.50 13.48
CA HIS A 40 14.84 -2.76 12.76
C HIS A 40 16.23 -2.90 12.15
N LEU A 41 16.76 -1.84 11.53
CA LEU A 41 18.10 -1.84 10.95
C LEU A 41 19.18 -2.07 12.03
N MET A 42 19.09 -1.39 13.18
CA MET A 42 20.02 -1.57 14.29
C MET A 42 19.98 -3.01 14.82
N LYS A 43 18.78 -3.59 14.95
CA LYS A 43 18.62 -4.99 15.33
C LYS A 43 19.29 -5.93 14.32
N GLN A 44 19.05 -5.73 13.03
CA GLN A 44 19.67 -6.54 11.97
C GLN A 44 21.20 -6.43 11.99
N ILE A 45 21.76 -5.23 12.17
CA ILE A 45 23.22 -5.04 12.26
C ILE A 45 23.80 -5.85 13.44
N ASN A 46 23.18 -5.77 14.61
CA ASN A 46 23.65 -6.50 15.80
C ASN A 46 23.56 -8.02 15.66
N GLU A 47 22.53 -8.53 14.98
CA GLU A 47 22.35 -9.96 14.74
C GLU A 47 23.29 -10.50 13.65
N THR A 48 23.62 -9.66 12.67
CA THR A 48 24.34 -10.06 11.46
C THR A 48 25.85 -9.85 11.56
N PHE A 49 26.28 -8.85 12.33
CA PHE A 49 27.68 -8.52 12.50
C PHE A 49 28.33 -9.48 13.51
N LYS A 50 29.38 -10.19 13.08
CA LYS A 50 30.18 -11.07 13.93
C LYS A 50 31.48 -10.36 14.35
N PRO A 51 31.61 -9.88 15.60
CA PRO A 51 32.76 -9.07 16.02
C PRO A 51 34.09 -9.84 15.94
N LEU A 52 34.05 -11.16 16.17
CA LEU A 52 35.23 -12.03 16.20
C LEU A 52 35.86 -12.23 14.81
N THR A 53 35.05 -12.20 13.74
CA THR A 53 35.51 -12.44 12.37
C THR A 53 35.54 -11.16 11.52
N GLY A 54 35.01 -10.05 12.03
CA GLY A 54 34.89 -8.78 11.30
C GLY A 54 34.00 -8.86 10.05
N LYS A 55 33.18 -9.92 9.94
CA LYS A 55 32.31 -10.20 8.78
C LYS A 55 30.85 -9.97 9.13
N CYS A 56 30.08 -9.53 8.14
CA CYS A 56 28.64 -9.30 8.21
C CYS A 56 27.95 -10.32 7.31
N ASP A 57 27.19 -11.26 7.89
CA ASP A 57 26.57 -12.36 7.14
C ASP A 57 25.05 -12.16 6.98
N ALA A 58 24.65 -11.22 6.13
CA ALA A 58 23.24 -10.81 5.92
C ALA A 58 22.45 -11.71 4.95
N ASN A 59 22.65 -13.03 5.01
CA ASN A 59 22.16 -13.96 3.99
C ASN A 59 20.75 -14.52 4.26
N THR A 60 20.14 -14.16 5.39
CA THR A 60 18.77 -14.59 5.72
C THR A 60 17.75 -13.77 4.94
N LYS A 61 16.56 -14.33 4.68
CA LYS A 61 15.50 -13.66 3.88
C LYS A 61 14.92 -12.44 4.61
N GLU A 62 15.08 -12.42 5.92
CA GLU A 62 14.60 -11.41 6.85
C GLU A 62 15.50 -10.17 6.87
N THR A 63 16.68 -10.19 6.23
CA THR A 63 17.54 -9.00 6.12
C THR A 63 16.99 -7.99 5.12
N ALA A 64 16.35 -8.47 4.05
CA ALA A 64 15.74 -7.66 3.00
C ALA A 64 14.21 -7.63 3.15
N THR A 65 13.71 -6.70 3.96
CA THR A 65 12.27 -6.57 4.28
C THR A 65 11.70 -5.21 3.85
N LEU A 66 10.40 -5.20 3.57
CA LEU A 66 9.61 -3.99 3.39
C LEU A 66 8.82 -3.70 4.66
N LEU A 67 8.93 -2.46 5.14
CA LEU A 67 8.08 -1.93 6.20
C LEU A 67 6.71 -1.56 5.63
N GLY A 68 5.65 -2.17 6.16
CA GLY A 68 4.28 -1.90 5.73
C GLY A 68 3.28 -1.92 6.88
N LEU A 69 2.03 -1.61 6.55
CA LEU A 69 0.89 -1.75 7.45
C LEU A 69 0.00 -2.90 6.98
N ILE A 70 -0.29 -3.82 7.90
CA ILE A 70 -1.29 -4.87 7.69
C ILE A 70 -2.34 -4.69 8.78
N GLY A 71 -3.53 -4.23 8.37
CA GLY A 71 -4.58 -3.84 9.31
C GLY A 71 -4.15 -2.64 10.17
N ARG A 72 -3.87 -2.89 11.45
CA ARG A 72 -3.42 -1.86 12.41
C ARG A 72 -1.95 -2.01 12.82
N GLU A 73 -1.29 -3.06 12.36
CA GLU A 73 0.06 -3.43 12.79
C GLU A 73 1.10 -2.99 11.76
N VAL A 74 2.25 -2.54 12.27
CA VAL A 74 3.43 -2.23 11.48
C VAL A 74 4.26 -3.50 11.35
N VAL A 75 4.39 -4.01 10.14
CA VAL A 75 4.97 -5.33 9.86
C VAL A 75 6.16 -5.18 8.91
N PHE A 76 7.24 -5.89 9.19
CA PHE A 76 8.37 -6.07 8.28
C PHE A 76 8.17 -7.38 7.52
N SER A 77 7.94 -7.29 6.20
CA SER A 77 7.69 -8.46 5.36
C SER A 77 8.88 -8.70 4.42
N PRO A 78 9.44 -9.93 4.35
CA PRO A 78 10.50 -10.25 3.41
C PRO A 78 10.12 -9.94 1.95
N LEU A 79 11.04 -9.38 1.18
CA LEU A 79 10.80 -9.01 -0.22
C LEU A 79 10.47 -10.22 -1.09
N GLU A 80 11.09 -11.38 -0.83
CA GLU A 80 10.80 -12.61 -1.56
C GLU A 80 9.33 -13.03 -1.45
N LYS A 81 8.75 -12.89 -0.25
CA LYS A 81 7.32 -13.15 -0.05
C LYS A 81 6.46 -12.17 -0.84
N LEU A 82 6.78 -10.87 -0.74
CA LEU A 82 6.02 -9.82 -1.42
C LEU A 82 6.11 -9.93 -2.95
N ALA A 83 7.24 -10.39 -3.49
CA ALA A 83 7.41 -10.61 -4.92
C ALA A 83 6.41 -11.65 -5.45
N SER A 84 6.11 -12.71 -4.68
CA SER A 84 5.11 -13.71 -5.08
C SER A 84 3.67 -13.18 -5.09
N GLU A 85 3.39 -12.12 -4.32
CA GLU A 85 2.06 -11.50 -4.18
C GLU A 85 1.88 -10.26 -5.08
N THR A 86 2.89 -9.90 -5.88
CA THR A 86 2.92 -8.69 -6.70
C THR A 86 2.90 -9.03 -8.19
N ASP A 87 1.99 -8.41 -8.93
CA ASP A 87 2.03 -8.35 -10.38
C ASP A 87 2.99 -7.22 -10.79
N PHE A 88 4.18 -7.60 -11.26
CA PHE A 88 5.22 -6.66 -11.66
C PHE A 88 4.97 -6.01 -13.02
N GLU A 89 4.20 -6.64 -13.91
CA GLU A 89 3.89 -6.09 -15.23
C GLU A 89 2.98 -4.86 -15.07
N HIS A 90 1.91 -5.03 -14.29
CA HIS A 90 0.94 -3.96 -14.03
C HIS A 90 1.27 -3.10 -12.81
N ARG A 91 2.30 -3.48 -12.03
CA ARG A 91 2.74 -2.82 -10.79
C ARG A 91 1.63 -2.73 -9.74
N LEU A 92 0.88 -3.82 -9.58
CA LEU A 92 -0.26 -3.92 -8.68
C LEU A 92 -0.12 -5.15 -7.78
N PRO A 93 -0.74 -5.17 -6.58
CA PRO A 93 -0.87 -6.40 -5.83
C PRO A 93 -1.84 -7.36 -6.51
N ASN A 94 -1.56 -8.66 -6.43
CA ASN A 94 -2.43 -9.72 -6.96
C ASN A 94 -3.82 -9.67 -6.30
N ASN A 95 -3.88 -9.34 -5.00
CA ASN A 95 -5.12 -9.20 -4.24
C ASN A 95 -5.40 -7.74 -3.86
N GLN A 96 -6.46 -7.15 -4.42
CA GLN A 96 -6.87 -5.77 -4.18
C GLN A 96 -8.04 -5.72 -3.19
N TRP A 97 -7.72 -5.77 -1.89
CA TRP A 97 -8.71 -5.88 -0.81
C TRP A 97 -9.82 -4.83 -0.83
N TRP A 98 -9.52 -3.59 -1.27
CA TRP A 98 -10.46 -2.47 -1.29
C TRP A 98 -11.56 -2.60 -2.35
N LEU A 99 -11.40 -3.48 -3.35
CA LEU A 99 -12.46 -3.76 -4.34
C LEU A 99 -13.72 -4.31 -3.67
N LYS A 100 -13.56 -5.01 -2.54
CA LYS A 100 -14.67 -5.54 -1.73
C LYS A 100 -15.57 -4.45 -1.14
N ILE A 101 -15.14 -3.18 -1.15
CA ILE A 101 -15.92 -2.03 -0.66
C ILE A 101 -16.85 -1.48 -1.77
N ARG A 102 -16.62 -1.82 -3.04
CA ARG A 102 -17.44 -1.33 -4.17
C ARG A 102 -18.95 -1.62 -4.04
N PRO A 103 -19.40 -2.79 -3.55
CA PRO A 103 -20.83 -3.04 -3.33
C PRO A 103 -21.45 -2.06 -2.32
N LEU A 104 -20.74 -1.75 -1.23
CA LEU A 104 -21.20 -0.76 -0.24
C LEU A 104 -21.34 0.63 -0.85
N LEU A 105 -20.39 1.03 -1.70
CA LEU A 105 -20.46 2.30 -2.41
C LEU A 105 -21.71 2.38 -3.30
N ARG A 106 -22.06 1.30 -4.01
CA ARG A 106 -23.27 1.25 -4.87
C ARG A 106 -24.56 1.39 -4.05
N ILE A 107 -24.62 0.77 -2.87
CA ILE A 107 -25.77 0.89 -1.95
C ILE A 107 -25.91 2.33 -1.47
N LEU A 108 -24.83 2.94 -1.00
CA LEU A 108 -24.83 4.31 -0.46
C LEU A 108 -25.14 5.37 -1.53
N ALA A 109 -24.78 5.11 -2.79
CA ALA A 109 -25.06 6.02 -3.91
C ALA A 109 -26.53 6.02 -4.38
N LYS A 110 -27.45 5.30 -3.70
CA LYS A 110 -28.87 5.13 -4.08
C LYS A 110 -29.05 4.64 -5.53
N HIS A 111 -28.12 3.83 -6.03
CA HIS A 111 -28.26 3.23 -7.34
C HIS A 111 -29.46 2.27 -7.32
N ARG A 112 -30.41 2.38 -8.26
CA ARG A 112 -31.45 1.37 -8.45
C ARG A 112 -30.74 0.06 -8.81
N ALA A 113 -30.69 -0.87 -7.87
CA ALA A 113 -29.83 -2.05 -7.96
C ALA A 113 -30.37 -3.06 -8.98
N SER A 114 -29.76 -3.15 -10.16
CA SER A 114 -29.68 -4.41 -10.88
C SER A 114 -28.56 -5.22 -10.23
N TYR A 115 -28.90 -6.09 -9.29
CA TYR A 115 -27.93 -6.93 -8.60
C TYR A 115 -27.35 -7.95 -9.58
N VAL A 116 -26.18 -7.65 -10.13
CA VAL A 116 -25.30 -8.65 -10.73
C VAL A 116 -24.14 -8.82 -9.76
N GLN A 117 -23.95 -10.05 -9.30
CA GLN A 117 -22.90 -10.42 -8.36
C GLN A 117 -21.55 -10.35 -9.08
N GLU A 118 -20.87 -9.20 -8.98
CA GLU A 118 -19.53 -9.02 -9.53
C GLU A 118 -18.50 -9.66 -8.58
N ALA A 119 -18.14 -10.90 -8.93
CA ALA A 119 -17.04 -11.73 -8.44
C ALA A 119 -17.17 -12.33 -7.02
N ALA A 120 -16.90 -13.64 -6.97
CA ALA A 120 -16.63 -14.45 -5.78
C ALA A 120 -15.12 -14.47 -5.49
#